data_AF-A0A974WHD1-F1
#
_entry.id   AF-A0A974WHD1-F1
#
_cell.length_a   1.000
_cell.length_b   1.000
_cell.length_c   1.000
_cell.angle_alpha   90.00
_cell.angle_beta   90.00
_cell.angle_gamma   90.00
#
_symmetry.space_group_name_H-M   'P 1'
#
loop_
_entity.id
_entity.type
_entity.pdbx_description
1 polymer ?
#
loop_
_entity_poly.entity_id
_entity_poly.type
_entity_poly.pdbx_seq_one_letter_code
_entity_poly.pdbx_strand_id
1 'polypeptide(L)'
;MESIFSDILFGFLGWVYVLIRFRNLTKAKAFVEENYNGSYSAAGGDMMLSAIAMLGAAFLSIFVIYIIIVFIYKLITGTLSSS
;
A
#
# COMPACT_ATOMS: atom_id res chain seq x y z
N MET A 1 19.97 17.02 -4.81
CA MET A 1 20.43 15.70 -5.31
C MET A 1 19.56 14.54 -4.80
N GLU A 2 18.88 14.66 -3.65
CA GLU A 2 17.98 13.61 -3.14
C GLU A 2 16.73 13.37 -4.01
N SER A 3 16.23 14.35 -4.78
CA SER A 3 15.01 14.18 -5.60
C SER A 3 15.22 13.42 -6.92
N ILE A 4 16.40 13.50 -7.53
CA ILE A 4 16.65 12.91 -8.85
C ILE A 4 16.65 11.39 -8.74
N PHE A 5 17.23 10.86 -7.66
CA PHE A 5 17.29 9.42 -7.44
C PHE A 5 15.91 8.84 -7.14
N SER A 6 15.09 9.52 -6.33
CA SER A 6 13.71 9.12 -6.11
C SER A 6 12.89 9.16 -7.39
N ASP A 7 13.00 10.23 -8.19
CA ASP A 7 12.25 10.36 -9.43
C ASP A 7 12.61 9.29 -10.46
N ILE A 8 13.88 8.90 -10.55
CA ILE A 8 14.33 7.80 -11.41
C ILE A 8 13.80 6.47 -10.89
N LEU A 9 13.87 6.23 -9.58
CA LEU A 9 13.48 4.95 -8.98
C LEU A 9 11.96 4.75 -9.05
N PHE A 10 11.17 5.76 -8.68
CA PHE A 10 9.71 5.76 -8.85
C PHE A 10 9.30 5.72 -10.32
N GLY A 11 10.00 6.44 -11.19
CA GLY A 11 9.78 6.38 -12.64
C GLY A 11 9.99 4.98 -13.21
N PHE A 12 11.07 4.31 -12.82
CA PHE A 12 11.35 2.94 -13.23
C PHE A 12 10.32 1.95 -12.68
N LEU A 13 9.97 2.04 -11.39
CA LEU A 13 8.96 1.17 -10.78
C LEU A 13 7.58 1.37 -11.43
N GLY A 14 7.17 2.61 -11.68
CA GLY A 14 5.93 2.92 -12.37
C GLY A 14 5.92 2.38 -13.81
N TRP A 15 7.04 2.49 -14.54
CA TRP A 15 7.16 1.92 -15.88
C TRP A 15 7.05 0.39 -15.87
N VAL A 16 7.77 -0.29 -14.97
CA VAL A 16 7.71 -1.75 -14.82
C VAL A 16 6.30 -2.19 -14.43
N TYR A 17 5.66 -1.51 -13.48
CA TYR A 17 4.30 -1.82 -13.05
C TYR A 17 3.29 -1.75 -14.20
N VAL A 18 3.28 -0.63 -14.92
CA VAL A 18 2.33 -0.42 -16.02
C VAL A 18 2.61 -1.41 -17.15
N LEU A 19 3.88 -1.72 -17.43
CA LEU A 19 4.26 -2.75 -18.41
C LEU A 19 3.79 -4.14 -18.02
N ILE A 20 3.96 -4.55 -16.76
CA ILE A 20 3.48 -5.86 -16.29
C ILE A 20 1.95 -5.91 -16.33
N ARG A 21 1.27 -4.82 -15.94
CA ARG A 21 -0.19 -4.76 -15.88
C ARG A 21 -0.86 -4.83 -17.24
N PHE A 22 -0.36 -4.07 -18.21
CA PHE A 22 -0.99 -3.97 -19.53
C PHE A 22 -0.35 -4.85 -20.60
N ARG A 23 0.91 -5.28 -20.41
CA ARG A 23 1.73 -6.08 -21.36
C ARG A 23 1.79 -5.52 -22.79
N ASN A 24 1.27 -4.31 -22.99
CA ASN A 24 1.14 -3.63 -24.27
C ASN A 24 1.46 -2.14 -24.03
N LEU A 25 2.50 -1.67 -24.72
CA LEU A 25 3.03 -0.31 -24.60
C LEU A 25 2.01 0.77 -24.94
N THR A 26 1.13 0.53 -25.92
CA THR A 26 0.11 1.50 -26.34
C THR A 26 -0.94 1.70 -25.24
N LYS A 27 -1.41 0.61 -24.65
CA LYS A 27 -2.36 0.67 -23.52
C LYS A 27 -1.71 1.25 -22.27
N ALA A 28 -0.46 0.89 -22.01
CA ALA A 28 0.33 1.42 -20.91
C ALA A 28 0.48 2.95 -21.00
N LYS A 29 0.83 3.46 -22.19
CA LYS A 29 0.99 4.90 -22.41
C LYS A 29 -0.34 5.64 -22.29
N ALA A 30 -1.41 5.11 -22.87
CA ALA A 30 -2.75 5.70 -22.74
C ALA A 30 -3.20 5.80 -21.27
N PHE A 31 -2.98 4.74 -20.50
CA PHE A 31 -3.31 4.70 -19.07
C PHE A 31 -2.53 5.74 -18.25
N VAL A 32 -1.22 5.87 -18.49
CA VAL A 32 -0.38 6.84 -17.77
C VAL A 32 -0.67 8.27 -18.19
N GLU A 33 -1.00 8.50 -19.46
CA GLU A 33 -1.44 9.82 -19.94
C GLU A 33 -2.74 10.25 -19.25
N GLU A 34 -3.74 9.36 -19.21
CA GLU A 34 -5.07 9.65 -18.68
C GLU A 34 -5.10 9.80 -17.15
N ASN A 35 -4.33 8.97 -16.42
CA ASN A 35 -4.41 8.91 -14.96
C ASN A 35 -3.27 9.67 -14.25
N TYR A 36 -2.15 9.89 -14.94
CA TYR A 36 -0.92 10.42 -14.33
C TYR A 36 -0.25 11.52 -15.18
N ASN A 37 -0.96 12.11 -16.15
CA ASN A 37 -0.45 13.17 -17.05
C ASN A 37 0.88 12.80 -17.74
N GLY A 38 1.04 11.53 -18.12
CA GLY A 38 2.26 11.03 -18.78
C GLY A 38 3.42 10.77 -17.81
N SER A 39 3.25 11.01 -16.51
CA SER A 39 4.30 10.83 -15.50
C SER A 39 4.32 9.41 -14.94
N TYR A 40 5.31 8.63 -15.36
CA TYR A 40 5.58 7.30 -14.78
C TYR A 40 6.04 7.37 -13.32
N SER A 41 6.68 8.47 -12.90
CA SER A 41 7.08 8.66 -11.50
C SER A 41 5.85 8.77 -10.59
N ALA A 42 4.81 9.47 -11.02
CA ALA A 42 3.55 9.56 -10.28
C ALA A 42 2.85 8.19 -10.17
N ALA A 43 2.83 7.41 -11.26
CA ALA A 43 2.28 6.05 -11.23
C ALA A 43 3.06 5.11 -10.28
N GLY A 44 4.39 5.23 -10.24
CA GLY A 44 5.22 4.47 -9.31
C GLY A 44 5.06 4.91 -7.85
N GLY A 45 4.92 6.21 -7.62
CA GLY A 45 4.63 6.78 -6.29
C GLY A 45 3.31 6.30 -5.73
N ASP A 46 2.23 6.31 -6.54
CA ASP A 46 0.91 5.84 -6.12
C ASP A 46 0.90 4.33 -5.83
N MET A 47 1.58 3.53 -6.66
CA MET A 47 1.77 2.10 -6.41
C MET A 47 2.48 1.85 -5.07
N MET A 48 3.59 2.56 -4.81
CA MET A 48 4.37 2.37 -3.60
C MET A 48 3.61 2.85 -2.37
N LEU A 49 2.87 3.94 -2.47
CA LEU A 49 1.98 4.42 -1.42
C LEU A 49 0.87 3.39 -1.13
N SER A 50 0.26 2.83 -2.16
CA SER A 50 -0.76 1.78 -2.03
C SER A 50 -0.21 0.52 -1.35
N ALA A 51 1.01 0.10 -1.69
CA ALA A 51 1.68 -1.03 -1.05
C ALA A 51 1.96 -0.76 0.45
N ILE A 52 2.45 0.43 0.78
CA ILE A 52 2.68 0.84 2.18
C ILE A 52 1.35 0.91 2.94
N ALA A 53 0.31 1.48 2.33
CA ALA A 53 -1.03 1.57 2.92
C ALA A 53 -1.62 0.17 3.18
N MET A 54 -1.43 -0.77 2.26
CA MET A 54 -1.87 -2.16 2.42
C MET A 54 -1.16 -2.85 3.58
N LEU A 55 0.16 -2.67 3.71
CA LEU A 55 0.92 -3.20 4.84
C LEU A 55 0.49 -2.57 6.17
N GLY A 56 0.30 -1.25 6.19
CA GLY A 56 -0.20 -0.52 7.35
C GLY A 56 -1.60 -0.98 7.78
N ALA A 57 -2.51 -1.18 6.81
CA ALA A 57 -3.86 -1.69 7.06
C ALA A 57 -3.84 -3.12 7.62
N ALA A 58 -2.97 -3.99 7.08
CA ALA A 58 -2.82 -5.36 7.58
C ALA A 58 -2.30 -5.37 9.03
N PHE A 59 -1.27 -4.56 9.32
CA PHE A 59 -0.73 -4.42 10.67
C PHE A 59 -1.78 -3.89 11.66
N LEU A 60 -2.51 -2.84 11.29
CA LEU A 60 -3.58 -2.28 12.12
C LEU A 60 -4.69 -3.30 12.37
N SER A 61 -5.04 -4.09 11.36
CA SER A 61 -6.07 -5.13 11.50
C SER A 61 -5.64 -6.19 12.53
N ILE A 62 -4.40 -6.68 12.46
CA ILE A 62 -3.84 -7.63 13.45
C ILE A 62 -3.83 -7.00 14.85
N PHE A 63 -3.41 -5.74 14.96
CA PHE A 63 -3.37 -5.03 16.22
C PHE A 63 -4.75 -4.88 16.88
N VAL A 64 -5.78 -4.54 16.10
CA VAL A 64 -7.17 -4.45 16.58
C VAL A 64 -7.66 -5.81 17.05
N ILE A 65 -7.42 -6.88 16.28
CA ILE A 65 -7.78 -8.25 16.67
C ILE A 65 -7.11 -8.63 18.00
N TYR A 66 -5.82 -8.32 18.15
CA TYR A 66 -5.09 -8.58 19.38
C TYR A 66 -5.70 -7.86 20.60
N ILE A 67 -6.03 -6.57 20.46
CA ILE A 67 -6.68 -5.80 21.53
C ILE A 67 -8.02 -6.43 21.91
N ILE A 68 -8.84 -6.81 20.93
CA ILE A 68 -10.14 -7.44 21.17
C ILE A 68 -9.97 -8.74 21.96
N ILE A 69 -9.01 -9.59 21.58
CA ILE A 69 -8.73 -10.85 22.27
C ILE A 69 -8.32 -10.59 23.72
N VAL A 70 -7.38 -9.67 23.96
CA VAL A 70 -6.92 -9.32 25.31
C VAL A 70 -8.05 -8.76 26.16
N PHE A 71 -8.90 -7.92 25.57
CA PHE A 71 -10.03 -7.32 26.26
C PHE A 71 -11.08 -8.37 26.66
N ILE A 72 -11.45 -9.27 25.73
CA ILE A 72 -12.36 -10.38 26.00
C ILE A 72 -11.79 -11.30 27.09
N TYR A 73 -10.50 -11.62 27.03
CA TYR A 73 -9.85 -12.45 28.03
C TYR A 73 -9.90 -11.82 29.43
N LYS A 74 -9.60 -10.51 29.53
CA LYS A 74 -9.72 -9.76 30.78
C LYS A 74 -11.15 -9.70 31.31
N LEU A 75 -12.14 -9.54 30.44
CA LEU A 75 -13.55 -9.60 30.84
C LEU A 75 -13.87 -10.96 31.45
N ILE A 76 -13.61 -12.06 30.73
CA ILE A 76 -13.94 -13.41 31.19
C ILE A 76 -13.25 -13.74 32.53
N THR A 77 -11.95 -13.47 32.64
CA THR A 77 -11.18 -13.76 33.86
C THR A 77 -11.54 -12.83 35.03
N GLY A 78 -11.85 -11.56 34.75
CA GLY A 78 -12.34 -10.61 35.74
C GLY A 78 -13.68 -11.02 36.34
N THR A 79 -14.63 -11.50 35.53
CA THR A 79 -15.93 -11.97 36.02
C THR A 79 -15.81 -13.25 36.84
N LEU A 80 -14.96 -14.20 36.41
CA LEU A 80 -14.72 -15.47 37.11
C LEU A 80 -14.02 -15.30 38.47
N SER A 81 -13.22 -14.25 38.64
CA SER A 81 -12.55 -13.93 39.92
C SER A 81 -13.49 -13.32 40.96
N SER A 82 -14.66 -12.82 40.55
CA SER A 82 -15.62 -12.11 41.42
C SER A 82 -16.83 -12.95 41.86
N SER A 83 -16.89 -14.23 41.46
CA SER A 83 -17.93 -15.19 41.83
C SER A 83 -17.37 -16.31 42.69
#